data_AF-A0A958BDV7-F1
#
_entry.id   AF-A0A958BDV7-F1
#
_cell.length_a   1.000
_cell.length_b   1.000
_cell.length_c   1.000
_cell.angle_alpha   90.00
_cell.angle_beta   90.00
_cell.angle_gamma   90.00
#
_symmetry.space_group_name_H-M   'P 1'
#
loop_
_entity.id
_entity.type
_entity.pdbx_description
1 polymer ?
#
loop_
_entity_poly.entity_id
_entity_poly.type
_entity_poly.pdbx_seq_one_letter_code
_entity_poly.pdbx_strand_id
1 'polypeptide(L)'
;MATFIQAVTRYAPRLHRQPTIRIEELAERLAELTGLRSSQATMVLQELSAALVHYCRRGHGLELPGIGFFRPSLRNDGRMRILFRPDQRLLRELAGLDGYRGAVSNVANIGFGPLQYKALWDAEHPDDPLELPANFVGGE
;
A
#
# COMPACT_ATOMS: atom_id res chain seq x y z
N MET A 1 14.24 21.30 19.74
CA MET A 1 15.04 20.56 18.74
C MET A 1 14.15 19.50 18.14
N ALA A 2 14.03 19.51 16.82
CA ALA A 2 13.24 18.53 16.10
C ALA A 2 14.02 17.22 15.91
N THR A 3 13.28 16.13 15.84
CA THR A 3 13.80 14.78 15.59
C THR A 3 13.76 14.46 14.10
N PHE A 4 14.70 13.65 13.63
CA PHE A 4 14.73 13.15 12.24
C PHE A 4 13.38 12.57 11.78
N ILE A 5 12.66 11.86 12.65
CA ILE A 5 11.34 11.29 12.36
C ILE A 5 10.30 12.38 12.03
N GLN A 6 10.36 13.53 12.69
CA GLN A 6 9.46 14.66 12.39
C GLN A 6 9.72 15.25 11.01
N ALA A 7 10.99 15.41 10.61
CA ALA A 7 11.35 15.89 9.28
C ALA A 7 10.93 14.91 8.17
N VAL A 8 11.18 13.61 8.34
CA VAL A 8 10.72 12.58 7.40
C VAL A 8 9.19 12.57 7.32
N THR A 9 8.50 12.70 8.46
CA THR A 9 7.05 12.76 8.48
C THR A 9 6.53 13.99 7.72
N ARG A 10 7.21 15.14 7.75
CA ARG A 10 6.75 16.34 7.03
C ARG A 10 7.08 16.29 5.54
N TYR A 11 8.30 15.91 5.20
CA TYR A 11 8.86 16.12 3.86
C TYR A 11 9.00 14.84 3.02
N ALA A 12 8.80 13.65 3.57
CA ALA A 12 8.90 12.44 2.76
C ALA A 12 7.84 12.42 1.64
N PRO A 13 8.14 11.78 0.50
CA PRO A 13 7.16 11.51 -0.55
C PRO A 13 5.95 10.76 -0.01
N ARG A 14 4.75 11.22 -0.34
CA ARG A 14 3.51 10.64 0.18
C ARG A 14 2.47 10.47 -0.92
N LEU A 15 1.92 9.27 -1.02
CA LEU A 15 0.76 9.02 -1.87
C LEU A 15 -0.48 9.67 -1.24
N HIS A 16 -1.21 10.45 -2.03
CA HIS A 16 -2.53 10.91 -1.64
C HIS A 16 -3.51 9.75 -1.77
N ARG A 17 -4.09 9.36 -0.64
CA ARG A 17 -5.10 8.30 -0.61
C ARG A 17 -6.35 8.78 -1.33
N GLN A 18 -6.67 8.12 -2.43
CA GLN A 18 -7.95 8.28 -3.10
C GLN A 18 -9.06 7.57 -2.30
N PRO A 19 -10.33 7.94 -2.52
CA PRO A 19 -11.45 7.20 -1.97
C PRO A 19 -11.35 5.71 -2.29
N THR A 20 -11.75 4.87 -1.33
CA THR A 20 -11.83 3.43 -1.57
C THR A 20 -12.93 3.15 -2.59
N ILE A 21 -12.55 2.48 -3.68
CA ILE A 21 -13.47 1.99 -4.71
C ILE A 21 -14.48 1.05 -4.06
N ARG A 22 -15.76 1.26 -4.34
CA ARG A 22 -16.86 0.41 -3.83
C ARG A 22 -17.09 -0.79 -4.74
N ILE A 23 -17.80 -1.81 -4.24
CA ILE A 23 -18.02 -3.04 -5.00
C ILE A 23 -18.86 -2.80 -6.26
N GLU A 24 -19.75 -1.81 -6.22
CA GLU A 24 -20.59 -1.40 -7.33
C GLU A 24 -19.75 -0.84 -8.48
N GLU A 25 -18.82 0.07 -8.17
CA GLU A 25 -17.90 0.67 -9.16
C GLU A 25 -16.96 -0.39 -9.77
N LEU A 26 -16.43 -1.30 -8.94
CA LEU A 26 -15.65 -2.43 -9.46
C LEU A 26 -16.47 -3.35 -10.35
N ALA A 27 -17.73 -3.62 -9.99
CA ALA A 27 -18.62 -4.49 -10.76
C ALA A 27 -19.01 -3.87 -12.11
N GLU A 28 -19.24 -2.55 -12.16
CA GLU A 28 -19.44 -1.81 -13.40
C GLU A 28 -18.20 -1.91 -14.30
N ARG A 29 -17.00 -1.72 -13.72
CA ARG A 29 -15.76 -1.84 -14.48
C ARG A 29 -15.56 -3.26 -15.04
N LEU A 30 -15.88 -4.29 -14.26
CA LEU A 30 -15.79 -5.68 -14.72
C LEU A 30 -16.83 -6.00 -15.81
N ALA A 31 -18.04 -5.45 -15.70
CA ALA A 31 -19.08 -5.59 -16.72
C ALA A 31 -18.60 -5.07 -18.08
N GLU A 32 -17.96 -3.90 -18.11
CA GLU A 32 -17.36 -3.34 -19.33
C GLU A 32 -16.29 -4.24 -19.95
N LEU A 33 -15.46 -4.87 -19.11
CA LEU A 33 -14.32 -5.68 -19.57
C LEU A 33 -14.69 -7.10 -20.01
N THR A 34 -15.79 -7.64 -19.48
CA THR A 34 -16.14 -9.07 -19.62
C THR A 34 -17.45 -9.31 -20.36
N GLY A 35 -18.26 -8.27 -20.59
CA GLY A 35 -19.60 -8.39 -21.16
C GLY A 35 -20.64 -8.94 -20.18
N LEU A 36 -20.26 -9.19 -18.91
CA LEU A 36 -21.22 -9.50 -17.85
C LEU A 36 -22.08 -8.28 -17.52
N ARG A 37 -23.27 -8.50 -16.97
CA ARG A 37 -24.03 -7.42 -16.32
C ARG A 37 -23.37 -7.08 -14.98
N SER A 38 -23.46 -5.82 -14.56
CA SER A 38 -22.92 -5.38 -13.26
C SER A 38 -23.46 -6.23 -12.09
N SER A 39 -24.75 -6.58 -12.10
CA SER A 39 -25.34 -7.47 -11.09
C SER A 39 -24.71 -8.87 -11.05
N GLN A 40 -24.33 -9.42 -12.22
CA GLN A 40 -23.63 -10.70 -12.29
C GLN A 40 -22.21 -10.58 -11.78
N ALA A 41 -21.50 -9.50 -12.11
CA ALA A 41 -20.16 -9.24 -11.59
C ALA A 41 -20.18 -9.08 -10.06
N THR A 42 -21.13 -8.33 -9.49
CA THR A 42 -21.32 -8.23 -8.04
C THR A 42 -21.55 -9.60 -7.40
N MET A 43 -22.43 -10.42 -7.97
CA MET A 43 -22.69 -11.77 -7.48
C MET A 43 -21.41 -12.61 -7.47
N VAL A 44 -20.63 -12.59 -8.55
CA VAL A 44 -19.36 -13.33 -8.63
C VAL A 44 -18.36 -12.88 -7.56
N LEU A 45 -18.23 -11.58 -7.32
CA LEU A 45 -17.35 -11.04 -6.28
C LEU A 45 -17.79 -11.47 -4.87
N GLN A 46 -19.10 -11.51 -4.62
CA GLN A 46 -19.66 -11.97 -3.34
C GLN A 46 -19.43 -13.48 -3.14
N GLU A 47 -19.67 -14.30 -4.17
CA GLU A 47 -19.42 -15.73 -4.13
C GLU A 47 -17.92 -16.05 -3.96
N LEU A 48 -17.04 -15.28 -4.59
CA LEU A 48 -15.60 -15.41 -4.40
C LEU A 48 -15.20 -15.17 -2.93
N SER A 49 -15.78 -14.15 -2.29
CA SER A 49 -15.57 -13.88 -0.86
C SER A 49 -16.05 -15.06 0.01
N ALA A 50 -17.23 -15.61 -0.29
CA ALA A 50 -17.77 -16.77 0.42
C ALA A 50 -16.88 -18.02 0.24
N ALA A 51 -16.42 -18.28 -0.99
CA ALA A 51 -15.51 -19.37 -1.30
C ALA A 51 -14.17 -19.24 -0.56
N LEU A 52 -13.59 -18.03 -0.52
CA LEU A 52 -12.35 -17.75 0.21
C LEU A 52 -12.51 -18.09 1.70
N VAL A 53 -13.61 -17.66 2.33
CA VAL A 53 -13.92 -18.00 3.72
C VAL A 53 -14.10 -19.51 3.90
N HIS A 54 -14.82 -20.17 2.98
CA HIS A 54 -15.04 -21.62 3.03
C HIS A 54 -13.72 -22.40 3.04
N TYR A 55 -12.83 -22.13 2.09
CA TYR A 55 -11.55 -22.84 1.98
C TYR A 55 -10.59 -22.49 3.13
N CYS A 56 -10.50 -21.22 3.53
CA CYS A 56 -9.66 -20.81 4.65
C CYS A 56 -10.09 -21.44 5.97
N ARG A 57 -11.40 -21.60 6.22
CA ARG A 57 -11.92 -22.31 7.41
C ARG A 57 -11.53 -23.79 7.45
N ARG A 58 -11.28 -24.39 6.29
CA ARG A 58 -10.84 -25.79 6.16
C ARG A 58 -9.32 -25.94 6.14
N GLY A 59 -8.58 -24.86 6.36
CA GLY A 59 -7.11 -24.87 6.36
C GLY A 59 -6.48 -24.80 4.97
N HIS A 60 -7.28 -24.66 3.91
CA HIS A 60 -6.76 -24.50 2.55
C HIS A 60 -6.41 -23.04 2.26
N GLY A 61 -5.30 -22.83 1.57
CA GLY A 61 -5.01 -21.55 0.93
C GLY A 61 -5.72 -21.44 -0.41
N LEU A 62 -5.93 -20.21 -0.88
CA LEU A 62 -6.52 -19.91 -2.18
C LEU A 62 -5.55 -19.05 -2.97
N GLU A 63 -5.19 -19.51 -4.17
CA GLU A 63 -4.43 -18.73 -5.15
C GLU A 63 -5.40 -18.12 -6.15
N LEU A 64 -5.32 -16.80 -6.31
CA LEU A 64 -6.05 -16.06 -7.34
C LEU A 64 -5.03 -15.49 -8.33
N PRO A 65 -4.94 -16.06 -9.55
CA PRO A 65 -3.98 -15.62 -10.56
C PRO A 65 -4.06 -14.11 -10.81
N GLY A 66 -2.90 -13.44 -10.77
CA GLY A 66 -2.80 -11.99 -10.98
C GLY A 66 -3.22 -11.13 -9.77
N ILE A 67 -3.71 -11.73 -8.68
CA ILE A 67 -4.04 -11.03 -7.42
C ILE A 67 -3.06 -11.45 -6.34
N GLY A 68 -2.96 -12.74 -6.06
CA GLY A 68 -2.05 -13.29 -5.06
C GLY A 68 -2.60 -14.50 -4.32
N PHE A 69 -1.98 -14.77 -3.17
CA PHE A 69 -2.24 -15.95 -2.36
C PHE A 69 -2.81 -15.59 -0.99
N PHE A 70 -3.92 -16.22 -0.63
CA PHE A 70 -4.60 -16.09 0.65
C PHE A 70 -4.40 -17.36 1.46
N ARG A 71 -3.81 -17.26 2.65
CA ARG A 71 -3.50 -18.42 3.50
C ARG A 71 -4.06 -18.25 4.90
N PRO A 72 -4.78 -19.24 5.46
CA PRO A 72 -5.17 -19.21 6.86
C PRO A 72 -3.94 -19.35 7.77
N SER A 73 -3.92 -18.61 8.88
CA SER A 73 -2.88 -18.64 9.90
C SER A 73 -3.52 -18.52 11.28
N LEU A 74 -3.01 -19.30 12.24
CA LEU A 74 -3.41 -19.23 13.64
C LEU A 74 -2.40 -18.36 14.40
N ARG A 75 -2.89 -17.41 15.20
CA ARG A 75 -2.06 -16.64 16.14
C ARG A 75 -1.83 -17.44 17.42
N ASN A 76 -0.85 -17.02 18.20
CA ASN A 76 -0.57 -17.58 19.54
C ASN A 76 -1.74 -17.40 20.53
N ASP A 77 -2.63 -16.43 20.30
CA ASP A 77 -3.86 -16.20 21.08
C ASP A 77 -5.06 -17.07 20.62
N GLY A 78 -4.84 -17.99 19.68
CA GLY A 78 -5.89 -18.86 19.14
C GLY A 78 -6.80 -18.20 18.10
N ARG A 79 -6.58 -16.94 17.72
CA ARG A 79 -7.40 -16.28 16.68
C ARG A 79 -6.89 -16.62 15.27
N MET A 80 -7.83 -17.01 14.41
CA MET A 80 -7.57 -17.19 12.99
C MET A 80 -7.41 -15.85 12.28
N ARG A 81 -6.46 -15.77 11.35
CA ARG A 81 -6.26 -14.66 10.42
C ARG A 81 -5.97 -15.16 9.01
N ILE A 82 -6.12 -14.29 8.02
CA ILE A 82 -5.70 -14.55 6.64
C ILE A 82 -4.39 -13.79 6.39
N LEU A 83 -3.37 -14.50 5.93
CA LEU A 83 -2.16 -13.91 5.37
C LEU A 83 -2.38 -13.71 3.88
N PHE A 84 -2.21 -12.48 3.40
CA PHE A 84 -2.23 -12.15 1.98
C PHE A 84 -0.82 -11.92 1.48
N ARG A 85 -0.46 -12.60 0.39
CA ARG A 85 0.76 -12.35 -0.36
C ARG A 85 0.36 -11.87 -1.76
N PRO A 86 0.62 -10.61 -2.13
CA PRO A 86 0.36 -10.12 -3.48
C PRO A 86 1.14 -10.90 -4.53
N ASP A 87 0.57 -11.02 -5.72
CA ASP A 87 1.26 -11.58 -6.88
C ASP A 87 2.48 -10.71 -7.27
N GLN A 88 3.61 -11.33 -7.62
CA GLN A 88 4.84 -10.62 -7.99
C GLN A 88 4.70 -9.83 -9.29
N ARG A 89 3.86 -10.29 -10.22
CA ARG A 89 3.53 -9.54 -11.44
C ARG A 89 2.75 -8.28 -11.08
N LEU A 90 1.75 -8.38 -10.21
CA LEU A 90 0.98 -7.22 -9.74
C LEU A 90 1.90 -6.17 -9.09
N LEU A 91 2.84 -6.60 -8.25
CA LEU A 91 3.81 -5.70 -7.63
C LEU A 91 4.73 -5.03 -8.66
N ARG A 92 5.17 -5.75 -9.70
CA ARG A 92 6.00 -5.19 -10.77
C ARG A 92 5.25 -4.20 -11.64
N GLU A 93 3.98 -4.45 -11.94
CA GLU A 93 3.14 -3.52 -12.71
C GLU A 93 2.85 -2.22 -11.94
N LEU A 94 2.89 -2.27 -10.60
CA LEU A 94 2.80 -1.10 -9.72
C LEU A 94 4.16 -0.49 -9.36
N ALA A 95 5.27 -1.12 -9.77
CA ALA A 95 6.60 -0.66 -9.41
C ALA A 95 6.98 0.57 -10.24
N GLY A 96 7.09 1.72 -9.57
CA GLY A 96 7.49 2.99 -10.18
C GLY A 96 6.37 4.02 -10.23
N LEU A 97 6.75 5.29 -10.24
CA LEU A 97 5.79 6.39 -10.36
C LEU A 97 5.26 6.56 -11.78
N ASP A 98 5.97 6.07 -12.79
CA ASP A 98 5.61 6.26 -14.20
C ASP A 98 4.23 5.63 -14.56
N GLY A 99 3.84 4.58 -13.85
CA GLY A 99 2.52 3.94 -13.98
C GLY A 99 1.47 4.41 -12.97
N TYR A 100 1.87 5.14 -11.93
CA TYR A 100 0.96 5.56 -10.87
C TYR A 100 0.21 6.84 -11.29
N ARG A 101 -1.13 6.74 -11.37
CA ARG A 101 -1.99 7.86 -11.80
C ARG A 101 -2.58 8.68 -10.65
N GLY A 102 -2.26 8.34 -9.41
CA GLY A 102 -2.72 9.11 -8.25
C GLY A 102 -1.82 10.32 -7.98
N ALA A 103 -2.25 11.19 -7.06
CA ALA A 103 -1.45 12.33 -6.64
C ALA A 103 -0.37 11.90 -5.63
N VAL A 104 0.82 12.48 -5.76
CA VAL A 104 1.94 12.28 -4.84
C VAL A 104 2.45 13.65 -4.38
N SER A 105 2.56 13.86 -3.07
CA SER A 105 3.20 15.04 -2.49
C SER A 105 4.70 14.79 -2.31
N ASN A 106 5.48 15.87 -2.34
CA ASN A 106 6.93 15.85 -2.12
C ASN A 106 7.67 14.90 -3.08
N VAL A 107 7.23 14.80 -4.33
CA VAL A 107 7.87 13.93 -5.35
C VAL A 107 9.33 14.31 -5.56
N ALA A 108 9.66 15.60 -5.48
CA ALA A 108 11.04 16.08 -5.57
C ALA A 108 11.95 15.54 -4.46
N ASN A 109 11.38 15.05 -3.36
CA ASN A 109 12.12 14.54 -2.20
C ASN A 109 12.35 13.01 -2.26
N ILE A 110 12.01 12.37 -3.39
CA ILE A 110 12.27 10.94 -3.58
C ILE A 110 13.78 10.70 -3.60
N GLY A 111 14.21 9.71 -2.82
CA GLY A 111 15.63 9.39 -2.64
C GLY A 111 16.36 10.31 -1.67
N PHE A 112 15.66 11.24 -0.99
CA PHE A 112 16.32 12.13 -0.04
C PHE A 112 16.96 11.35 1.12
N GLY A 113 18.24 11.63 1.36
CA GLY A 113 18.99 11.19 2.52
C GLY A 113 18.83 12.15 3.71
N PRO A 114 19.36 11.80 4.89
CA PRO A 114 19.08 12.58 6.10
C PRO A 114 19.65 14.00 6.12
N LEU A 115 20.79 14.24 5.46
CA LEU A 115 21.34 15.59 5.32
C LEU A 115 20.42 16.50 4.49
N GLN A 116 19.78 15.97 3.45
CA GLN A 116 18.85 16.72 2.61
C GLN A 116 17.56 17.06 3.37
N TYR A 117 17.03 16.12 4.17
CA TYR A 117 15.91 16.40 5.06
C TYR A 117 16.26 17.43 6.15
N LYS A 118 17.49 17.39 6.69
CA LYS A 118 17.99 18.40 7.61
C LYS A 118 18.04 19.78 6.97
N ALA A 119 18.61 19.89 5.77
CA ALA A 119 18.67 21.15 5.05
C ALA A 119 17.28 21.74 4.80
N LEU A 120 16.31 20.92 4.39
CA LEU A 120 14.91 21.36 4.23
C LEU A 120 14.28 21.81 5.54
N TRP A 121 14.49 21.06 6.63
CA TRP A 121 13.92 21.40 7.93
C TRP A 121 14.51 22.69 8.48
N ASP A 122 15.83 22.81 8.51
CA ASP A 122 16.54 23.96 9.08
C ASP A 122 16.26 25.25 8.30
N ALA A 123 16.07 25.17 6.98
CA ALA A 123 15.70 26.32 6.16
C ALA A 123 14.29 26.85 6.50
N GLU A 124 13.34 25.96 6.80
CA GLU A 124 11.96 26.33 7.15
C GLU A 124 11.79 26.64 8.66
N HIS A 125 12.65 26.08 9.52
CA HIS A 125 12.58 26.20 10.98
C HIS A 125 13.97 26.55 11.57
N PRO A 126 14.49 27.77 11.35
CA PRO A 126 15.82 28.15 11.82
C PRO A 126 15.95 28.15 13.35
N ASP A 127 14.84 28.41 14.06
CA ASP A 127 14.79 28.44 15.53
C ASP A 127 14.63 27.05 16.18
N ASP A 128 14.35 26.01 15.38
CA ASP A 128 14.21 24.63 15.86
C ASP A 128 14.97 23.66 14.95
N PRO A 129 16.31 23.70 14.95
CA PRO A 129 17.12 22.91 14.03
C PRO A 129 16.94 21.40 14.26
N LEU A 130 17.06 20.65 13.17
CA LEU A 130 16.92 19.19 13.17
C LEU A 130 18.18 18.51 13.72
N GLU A 131 18.03 17.64 14.71
CA GLU A 131 19.12 16.75 15.13
C GLU A 131 19.07 15.43 14.35
N LEU A 132 20.22 15.03 13.81
CA LEU A 132 20.40 13.72 13.22
C LEU A 132 20.81 12.71 14.31
N PRO A 133 20.32 11.47 14.27
CA PRO A 133 20.71 10.45 15.25
C PRO A 133 22.21 10.16 15.19
N ALA A 134 22.84 9.97 16.35
CA ALA A 134 24.29 9.84 16.50
C ALA A 134 24.95 8.70 15.69
N ASN A 135 24.15 7.75 15.20
CA ASN A 135 24.62 6.61 14.38
C ASN A 135 24.72 6.95 12.89
N PHE A 136 24.42 8.19 12.48
CA PHE A 136 24.47 8.60 11.08
C PHE A 136 25.89 9.05 10.70
N VAL A 137 26.72 8.10 10.28
CA VAL A 137 27.99 8.38 9.60
C VAL A 137 27.66 8.73 8.16
N GLY A 138 27.96 9.96 7.72
CA GLY A 138 27.61 10.48 6.41
C GLY A 138 27.97 9.52 5.27
N GLY A 139 26.96 8.85 4.74
CA GLY A 139 27.03 8.12 3.48
C GLY A 139 26.37 8.98 2.41
N GLU A 140 27.09 9.16 1.32
CA GLU A 140 26.71 9.89 0.09
C GLU A 140 25.33 9.51 -0.43
#